data_AF-A0A1A7WZP2-F1
#
_entry.id   AF-A0A1A7WZP2-F1
#
_cell.length_a   1.000
_cell.length_b   1.000
_cell.length_c   1.000
_cell.angle_alpha   90.00
_cell.angle_beta   90.00
_cell.angle_gamma   90.00
#
_symmetry.space_group_name_H-M   'P 1'
#
loop_
_entity.id
_entity.type
_entity.pdbx_description
1 polymer ?
#
loop_
_entity_poly.entity_id
_entity_poly.type
_entity_poly.pdbx_seq_one_letter_code
_entity_poly.pdbx_strand_id
1 'polypeptide(L)'
;AEPLLSESENFTIYIKNFIRFPKFEFSKSNVLETSDDSYLKTCSYDIENHPYCPIFRLRDLVSSTGHDYQDMAAKGGSIGVLIQWICDLDKDSSKCNPQYSFTRLDMNLNNSVTSGYNFRYA
;
A
#
# COMPACT_ATOMS: atom_id res chain seq x y z
N ALA A 1 21.78 4.12 -13.00
CA ALA A 1 21.80 2.80 -13.67
C ALA A 1 20.36 2.39 -13.85
N GLU A 2 19.97 1.97 -15.05
CA GLU A 2 18.58 1.58 -15.32
C GLU A 2 18.30 0.20 -14.72
N PRO A 3 17.22 0.01 -13.95
CA PRO A 3 16.82 -1.30 -13.45
C PRO A 3 16.41 -2.21 -14.60
N LEU A 4 16.91 -3.46 -14.63
CA LEU A 4 16.53 -4.44 -15.66
C LEU A 4 15.02 -4.72 -15.71
N LEU A 5 14.35 -4.62 -14.55
CA LEU A 5 12.91 -4.80 -14.40
C LEU A 5 12.19 -3.45 -14.21
N SER A 6 12.57 -2.42 -14.96
CA SER A 6 11.98 -1.07 -14.88
C SER A 6 10.45 -1.07 -15.02
N GLU A 7 9.91 -1.92 -15.90
CA GLU A 7 8.47 -2.11 -16.12
C GLU A 7 7.69 -2.65 -14.92
N SER A 8 8.38 -3.16 -13.89
CA SER A 8 7.72 -3.59 -12.65
C SER A 8 7.05 -2.43 -11.90
N GLU A 9 7.34 -1.18 -12.27
CA GLU A 9 6.59 -0.01 -11.79
C GLU A 9 5.07 -0.11 -12.06
N ASN A 10 4.69 -0.82 -13.13
CA ASN A 10 3.30 -0.99 -13.55
C ASN A 10 2.61 -2.20 -12.90
N PHE A 11 3.34 -3.00 -12.11
CA PHE A 11 2.73 -4.08 -11.36
C PHE A 11 1.78 -3.54 -10.31
N THR A 12 0.79 -4.36 -9.98
CA THR A 12 -0.18 -4.08 -8.94
C THR A 12 -0.05 -5.07 -7.80
N ILE A 13 -0.32 -4.59 -6.59
CA ILE A 13 -0.40 -5.42 -5.39
C ILE A 13 -1.83 -5.35 -4.84
N TYR A 14 -2.44 -6.50 -4.62
CA TYR A 14 -3.71 -6.60 -3.91
C TYR A 14 -3.43 -6.86 -2.43
N ILE A 15 -3.83 -5.93 -1.56
CA ILE A 15 -3.66 -6.05 -0.11
C ILE A 15 -4.99 -6.39 0.52
N LYS A 16 -5.12 -7.63 1.01
CA LYS A 16 -6.30 -8.08 1.76
C LYS A 16 -6.01 -7.99 3.26
N ASN A 17 -6.76 -7.15 3.97
CA ASN A 17 -6.62 -6.92 5.40
C ASN A 17 -7.96 -7.07 6.11
N PHE A 18 -7.95 -7.81 7.22
CA PHE A 18 -9.10 -8.01 8.10
C PHE A 18 -8.73 -7.57 9.51
N ILE A 19 -9.59 -6.77 10.12
CA ILE A 19 -9.44 -6.33 11.50
C ILE A 19 -10.53 -6.91 12.38
N ARG A 20 -10.22 -7.01 13.68
CA ARG A 20 -11.18 -7.27 14.74
C ARG A 20 -10.88 -6.36 15.92
N PHE A 21 -11.91 -5.71 16.46
CA PHE A 21 -11.86 -5.01 17.74
C PHE A 21 -12.58 -5.89 18.79
N PRO A 22 -11.86 -6.76 19.53
CA PRO A 22 -12.50 -7.84 20.30
C PRO A 22 -13.47 -7.35 21.37
N LYS A 23 -13.15 -6.23 22.03
CA LYS A 23 -14.00 -5.62 23.08
C LYS A 23 -15.40 -5.27 22.58
N PHE A 24 -15.53 -4.92 21.29
CA PHE A 24 -16.79 -4.51 20.68
C PHE A 24 -17.39 -5.61 19.79
N GLU A 25 -16.75 -6.79 19.76
CA GLU A 25 -17.07 -7.90 18.85
C GLU A 25 -17.13 -7.52 17.36
N PHE A 26 -16.60 -6.36 17.00
CA PHE A 26 -16.60 -5.81 15.65
C PHE A 26 -15.49 -6.41 14.81
N SER A 27 -15.79 -6.75 13.56
CA SER A 27 -14.81 -7.15 12.54
C SER A 27 -15.12 -6.45 11.23
N LYS A 28 -14.09 -6.12 10.45
CA LYS A 28 -14.26 -5.54 9.12
C LYS A 28 -13.10 -5.87 8.19
N SER A 29 -13.41 -5.94 6.90
CA SER A 29 -12.43 -6.08 5.81
C SER A 29 -12.11 -4.72 5.21
N ASN A 30 -10.87 -4.54 4.74
CA ASN A 30 -10.49 -3.36 3.95
C ASN A 30 -11.09 -3.36 2.53
N VAL A 31 -11.60 -4.50 2.09
CA VAL A 31 -12.27 -4.68 0.81
C VAL A 31 -13.71 -4.19 0.93
N LEU A 32 -14.11 -3.28 0.04
CA LEU A 32 -15.49 -2.79 -0.05
C LEU A 32 -16.47 -3.96 -0.24
N GLU A 33 -17.48 -4.04 0.63
CA GLU A 33 -18.60 -4.96 0.47
C GLU A 33 -19.52 -4.45 -0.63
N THR A 34 -19.46 -5.07 -1.81
CA THR A 34 -20.26 -4.71 -2.99
C THR A 34 -20.74 -5.96 -3.70
N SER A 35 -21.91 -5.88 -4.35
CA SER A 35 -22.43 -6.92 -5.23
C SER A 35 -21.84 -6.83 -6.66
N ASP A 36 -20.98 -5.85 -6.91
CA ASP A 36 -20.32 -5.67 -8.19
C ASP A 36 -19.09 -6.60 -8.34
N ASP A 37 -19.29 -7.74 -9.01
CA ASP A 37 -18.24 -8.72 -9.31
C ASP A 37 -17.13 -8.19 -10.25
N SER A 38 -17.32 -7.01 -10.84
CA SER A 38 -16.31 -6.34 -11.68
C SER A 38 -15.39 -5.42 -10.89
N TYR A 39 -15.79 -4.99 -9.68
CA TYR A 39 -15.08 -3.98 -8.88
C TYR A 39 -13.60 -4.31 -8.71
N LEU A 40 -13.27 -5.49 -8.17
CA LEU A 40 -11.87 -5.89 -7.94
C LEU A 40 -11.11 -6.22 -9.22
N LYS A 41 -11.78 -6.40 -10.35
CA LYS A 41 -11.12 -6.69 -11.64
C LYS A 41 -10.61 -5.42 -12.30
N THR A 42 -11.20 -4.27 -11.99
CA THR A 42 -10.96 -3.02 -12.70
C THR A 42 -10.50 -1.89 -11.79
N CYS A 43 -10.75 -1.96 -10.48
CA CYS A 43 -10.39 -0.87 -9.60
C CYS A 43 -8.87 -0.74 -9.44
N SER A 44 -8.42 0.51 -9.28
CA SER A 44 -7.10 0.86 -8.80
C SER A 44 -7.25 1.88 -7.67
N TYR A 45 -6.44 1.77 -6.63
CA TYR A 45 -6.44 2.72 -5.52
C TYR A 45 -6.13 4.13 -6.02
N ASP A 46 -6.95 5.07 -5.58
CA ASP A 46 -6.73 6.50 -5.72
C ASP A 46 -7.35 7.20 -4.51
N ILE A 47 -6.64 8.13 -3.89
CA ILE A 47 -7.06 8.72 -2.61
C ILE A 47 -8.36 9.52 -2.73
N GLU A 48 -8.65 10.10 -3.90
CA GLU A 48 -9.83 10.94 -4.11
C GLU A 48 -10.98 10.15 -4.75
N ASN A 49 -10.68 9.38 -5.79
CA ASN A 49 -11.67 8.74 -6.65
C ASN A 49 -12.03 7.32 -6.21
N HIS A 50 -11.04 6.55 -5.72
CA HIS A 50 -11.21 5.14 -5.38
C HIS A 50 -10.52 4.77 -4.05
N PRO A 51 -10.82 5.47 -2.93
CA PRO A 51 -10.08 5.33 -1.67
C PRO A 51 -10.24 3.95 -1.00
N TYR A 52 -11.22 3.16 -1.44
CA TYR A 52 -11.50 1.84 -0.89
C TYR A 52 -11.02 0.69 -1.78
N CYS A 53 -10.41 0.97 -2.93
CA CYS A 53 -9.85 -0.10 -3.77
C CYS A 53 -8.56 -0.63 -3.13
N PRO A 54 -8.45 -1.95 -2.85
CA PRO A 54 -7.29 -2.54 -2.18
C PRO A 54 -6.16 -2.94 -3.15
N ILE A 55 -6.18 -2.42 -4.39
CA ILE A 55 -5.21 -2.75 -5.45
C ILE A 55 -4.36 -1.52 -5.74
N PHE A 56 -3.06 -1.62 -5.50
CA PHE A 56 -2.13 -0.49 -5.58
C PHE A 56 -1.11 -0.72 -6.67
N ARG A 57 -0.90 0.26 -7.56
CA ARG A 57 0.21 0.22 -8.51
C ARG A 57 1.52 0.59 -7.82
N LEU A 58 2.59 -0.16 -8.08
CA LEU A 58 3.88 0.03 -7.40
C LEU A 58 4.47 1.43 -7.62
N ARG A 59 4.36 1.98 -8.83
CA ARG A 59 4.78 3.36 -9.11
C ARG A 59 4.08 4.36 -8.22
N ASP A 60 2.75 4.31 -8.14
CA ASP A 60 1.95 5.30 -7.41
C ASP A 60 2.20 5.19 -5.90
N LEU A 61 2.38 3.96 -5.41
CA LEU A 61 2.77 3.69 -4.03
C LEU A 61 4.12 4.35 -3.69
N VAL A 62 5.15 4.20 -4.53
CA VAL A 62 6.46 4.84 -4.29
C VAL A 62 6.36 6.36 -4.44
N SER A 63 5.67 6.86 -5.48
CA SER A 63 5.45 8.29 -5.71
C SER A 63 4.73 8.97 -4.54
N SER A 64 3.78 8.29 -3.89
CA SER A 64 3.06 8.83 -2.72
C SER A 64 3.98 9.08 -1.52
N THR A 65 5.16 8.46 -1.48
CA THR A 65 6.18 8.74 -0.47
C THR A 65 7.06 9.94 -0.83
N GLY A 66 6.87 10.55 -2.00
CA GLY A 66 7.70 11.64 -2.54
C GLY A 66 8.97 11.17 -3.26
N HIS A 67 9.03 9.90 -3.69
CA HIS A 67 10.21 9.30 -4.30
C HIS A 67 9.92 8.78 -5.71
N ASP A 68 10.94 8.74 -6.56
CA ASP A 68 10.85 8.13 -7.88
C ASP A 68 11.05 6.60 -7.81
N TYR A 69 10.24 5.87 -8.57
CA TYR A 69 10.28 4.41 -8.60
C TYR A 69 11.58 3.88 -9.21
N GLN A 70 12.03 4.46 -10.32
CA GLN A 70 13.20 3.97 -11.06
C GLN A 70 14.49 4.20 -10.26
N ASP A 71 14.59 5.35 -9.58
CA ASP A 71 15.69 5.65 -8.67
C ASP A 71 15.76 4.65 -7.51
N MET A 72 14.61 4.28 -6.93
CA MET A 72 14.53 3.28 -5.87
C MET A 72 14.86 1.87 -6.40
N ALA A 73 14.31 1.49 -7.54
CA ALA A 73 14.50 0.18 -8.15
C ALA A 73 15.96 -0.09 -8.55
N ALA A 74 16.75 0.96 -8.84
CA ALA A 74 18.15 0.81 -9.24
C ALA A 74 19.04 0.18 -8.15
N LYS A 75 18.70 0.35 -6.88
CA LYS A 75 19.41 -0.25 -5.73
C LYS A 75 18.52 -1.13 -4.84
N GLY A 76 17.23 -1.21 -5.17
CA GLY A 76 16.19 -1.68 -4.27
C GLY A 76 15.94 -0.72 -3.11
N GLY A 77 14.99 -1.07 -2.25
CA GLY A 77 14.70 -0.34 -1.02
C GLY A 77 13.54 -0.96 -0.25
N SER A 78 12.96 -0.23 0.70
CA SER A 78 11.85 -0.72 1.50
C SER A 78 10.77 0.35 1.67
N ILE A 79 9.52 0.01 1.35
CA ILE A 79 8.35 0.84 1.63
C ILE A 79 7.51 0.20 2.75
N GLY A 80 7.15 1.00 3.75
CA GLY A 80 6.10 0.67 4.70
C GLY A 80 4.74 1.06 4.17
N VAL A 81 3.78 0.13 4.25
CA VAL A 81 2.36 0.37 3.99
C VAL A 81 1.63 0.39 5.32
N LEU A 82 1.17 1.56 5.75
CA LEU A 82 0.40 1.72 6.97
C LEU A 82 -1.09 1.73 6.66
N ILE A 83 -1.81 0.75 7.20
CA ILE A 83 -3.27 0.65 7.14
C ILE A 83 -3.83 1.05 8.50
N GLN A 84 -4.41 2.24 8.59
CA GLN A 84 -4.93 2.79 9.82
C GLN A 84 -6.45 2.62 9.90
N TRP A 85 -6.92 2.16 11.06
CA TRP A 85 -8.34 2.00 11.37
C TRP A 85 -8.69 2.84 12.60
N ILE A 86 -9.08 4.09 12.37
CA ILE A 86 -9.60 4.97 13.43
C ILE A 86 -11.12 4.96 13.30
N CYS A 87 -11.78 4.25 14.21
CA CYS A 87 -13.22 4.01 14.14
C CYS A 87 -13.92 4.50 15.40
N ASP A 88 -14.91 5.35 15.18
CA ASP A 88 -15.92 5.73 16.16
C ASP A 88 -17.08 4.74 16.03
N LEU A 89 -17.12 3.74 16.91
CA LEU A 89 -18.10 2.64 16.86
C LEU A 89 -19.46 3.01 17.45
N ASP A 90 -19.63 4.25 17.93
CA ASP A 90 -20.95 4.81 18.23
C ASP A 90 -21.70 5.19 16.92
N LYS A 91 -20.96 5.30 15.81
CA LYS A 91 -21.50 5.53 14.47
C LYS A 91 -21.71 4.22 13.70
N ASP A 92 -22.40 4.34 12.58
CA ASP A 92 -22.61 3.22 11.66
C ASP A 92 -21.29 2.61 11.18
N SER A 93 -21.28 1.28 11.06
CA SER A 93 -20.10 0.49 10.66
C SER A 93 -19.55 0.90 9.29
N SER A 94 -20.38 1.46 8.39
CA SER A 94 -19.96 1.99 7.09
C SER A 94 -18.98 3.17 7.19
N LYS A 95 -18.90 3.84 8.35
CA LYS A 95 -17.98 4.97 8.60
C LYS A 95 -16.61 4.53 9.10
N CYS A 96 -16.46 3.28 9.55
CA CYS A 96 -15.19 2.71 9.97
C CYS A 96 -14.46 2.15 8.75
N ASN A 97 -13.60 2.92 8.09
CA ASN A 97 -12.91 2.50 6.86
C ASN A 97 -11.39 2.63 7.01
N PRO A 98 -10.60 1.84 6.27
CA PRO A 98 -9.14 1.92 6.33
C PRO A 98 -8.65 3.24 5.71
N GLN A 99 -7.58 3.78 6.26
CA GLN A 99 -6.80 4.86 5.65
C GLN A 99 -5.40 4.33 5.35
N TYR A 100 -4.91 4.58 4.15
CA TYR A 100 -3.59 4.12 3.71
C TYR A 100 -2.60 5.28 3.71
N SER A 101 -1.40 5.02 4.20
CA SER A 101 -0.25 5.91 4.04
C SER A 101 1.00 5.09 3.76
N PHE A 102 1.94 5.70 3.06
CA PHE A 102 3.12 5.03 2.55
C PHE A 102 4.36 5.78 2.98
N THR A 103 5.44 5.07 3.31
CA THR A 103 6.68 5.71 3.76
C THR A 103 7.88 4.88 3.34
N ARG A 104 8.91 5.53 2.79
CA ARG A 104 10.19 4.89 2.51
C ARG A 104 10.98 4.69 3.82
N LEU A 105 11.36 3.45 4.11
CA LEU A 105 11.94 3.06 5.40
C LEU A 105 13.48 3.00 5.38
N ASP A 106 14.09 2.82 4.21
CA ASP A 106 15.54 2.61 4.06
C ASP A 106 16.35 3.92 3.97
N MET A 107 15.72 5.07 4.19
CA MET A 107 16.38 6.38 4.16
C MET A 107 17.01 6.75 5.49
N ASN A 108 18.21 6.23 5.75
CA ASN A 108 19.05 6.75 6.82
C ASN A 108 19.90 7.95 6.34
N LEU A 109 19.88 9.03 7.14
CA LEU A 109 20.47 10.36 6.89
C LEU A 109 22.01 10.41 6.75
N ASN A 110 22.73 9.29 6.92
CA ASN A 110 24.19 9.27 7.09
C ASN A 110 24.97 8.56 5.97
N ASN A 111 24.50 8.60 4.72
CA ASN A 111 25.26 8.16 3.53
C ASN A 111 26.05 6.85 3.74
N SER A 112 25.43 5.84 4.36
CA SER A 112 26.10 4.57 4.58
C SER A 112 26.19 3.80 3.29
N VAL A 113 27.32 3.11 3.10
CA VAL A 113 27.67 2.22 1.97
C VAL A 113 26.61 1.13 1.67
N THR A 114 25.59 0.99 2.53
CA THR A 114 24.53 -0.02 2.52
C THR A 114 23.16 0.51 2.04
N SER A 115 23.07 1.62 1.31
CA SER A 115 21.79 2.13 0.79
C SER A 115 21.13 1.15 -0.19
N GLY A 116 19.83 0.87 -0.02
CA GLY A 116 19.02 0.02 -0.90
C GLY A 116 18.69 -1.35 -0.30
N TYR A 117 18.20 -2.29 -1.13
CA TYR A 117 17.83 -3.64 -0.71
C TYR A 117 18.16 -4.68 -1.80
N ASN A 118 18.94 -5.70 -1.45
CA ASN A 118 19.25 -6.83 -2.32
C ASN A 118 19.54 -8.10 -1.50
N PHE A 119 19.37 -9.27 -2.11
CA PHE A 119 19.67 -10.58 -1.52
C PHE A 119 20.08 -11.57 -2.62
N ARG A 120 20.69 -12.69 -2.23
CA ARG A 120 21.04 -13.80 -3.15
C ARG A 120 20.18 -15.02 -2.79
N TYR A 121 19.71 -15.76 -3.80
CA TYR A 121 18.98 -17.01 -3.67
C TYR A 121 19.59 -18.06 -4.62
N ALA A 122 19.42 -19.35 -4.31
CA ALA A 122 19.85 -20.47 -5.14
C ALA A 122 18.90 -21.66 -4.94
#